data_AF-M8DS29-F1
#
_entry.id   AF-M8DS29-F1
#
_cell.length_a   1.000
_cell.length_b   1.000
_cell.length_c   1.000
_cell.angle_alpha   90.00
_cell.angle_beta   90.00
_cell.angle_gamma   90.00
#
_symmetry.space_group_name_H-M   'P 1'
#
loop_
_entity.id
_entity.type
_entity.pdbx_description
1 polymer ?
#
loop_
_entity_poly.entity_id
_entity_poly.type
_entity_poly.pdbx_seq_one_letter_code
_entity_poly.pdbx_strand_id
1 'polypeptide(L)'
;MKKYVYIFVYLFFVCFAHPAVAQENVFTLEKGLIQVMPEYANHPNDPTNEPSVLIGMHLSFRNVSDRAQKGVIVIPLPTKEQGFKIGYVAQYVNDEPKEIDYALDQEKGYMSFEVDKDIQPNDRYDVVIEYYTKNITLEKKKRAITYTYHHLLPIEHMKIVFYQPLGANDFKIAPSPQYYEENTYGMGMYLYEFTKMKQGDIKTFHITYSREDMRTTYELLNEYHGNGKEKENNTLPPMWTASIVVGGSLLSVTTMIITLHKRREKNGK
;
A
#
# COMPACT_ATOMS: atom_id res chain seq x y z
N MET A 1 16.17 23.48 -77.27
CA MET A 1 16.46 22.22 -76.53
C MET A 1 17.14 22.57 -75.22
N LYS A 2 16.41 22.41 -74.11
CA LYS A 2 16.85 22.67 -72.74
C LYS A 2 17.70 21.49 -72.24
N LYS A 3 18.85 21.75 -71.59
CA LYS A 3 19.43 20.83 -70.60
C LYS A 3 19.96 21.65 -69.43
N TYR A 4 19.22 21.58 -68.33
CA TYR A 4 19.58 22.11 -67.03
C TYR A 4 20.51 21.10 -66.35
N VAL A 5 21.60 21.58 -65.75
CA VAL A 5 22.35 20.83 -64.72
C VAL A 5 22.29 21.68 -63.47
N TYR A 6 21.29 21.40 -62.63
CA TYR A 6 21.21 21.95 -61.28
C TYR A 6 22.00 21.03 -60.36
N ILE A 7 23.11 21.55 -59.82
CA ILE A 7 23.89 20.92 -58.76
C ILE A 7 23.08 21.06 -57.47
N PHE A 8 22.57 19.94 -56.98
CA PHE A 8 21.86 19.81 -55.71
C PHE A 8 22.91 19.75 -54.59
N VAL A 9 23.17 20.88 -53.92
CA VAL A 9 23.94 20.89 -52.67
C VAL A 9 23.01 20.39 -51.57
N TYR A 10 23.11 19.09 -51.27
CA TYR A 10 22.52 18.47 -50.10
C TYR A 10 23.24 19.02 -48.87
N LEU A 11 22.69 20.08 -48.29
CA LEU A 11 23.14 20.60 -47.00
C LEU A 11 22.81 19.53 -45.96
N PHE A 12 23.87 18.94 -45.43
CA PHE A 12 23.90 17.90 -44.43
C PHE A 12 23.23 18.41 -43.14
N PHE A 13 21.92 18.23 -43.02
CA PHE A 13 21.20 18.39 -41.76
C PHE A 13 21.54 17.16 -40.90
N VAL A 14 22.65 17.24 -40.17
CA VAL A 14 22.93 16.31 -39.06
C VAL A 14 21.95 16.67 -37.96
N CYS A 15 20.75 16.12 -38.05
CA CYS A 15 19.92 15.92 -36.87
C CYS A 15 20.71 14.98 -35.96
N PHE A 16 21.43 15.55 -34.99
CA PHE A 16 21.72 14.84 -33.76
C PHE A 16 20.37 14.56 -33.08
N ALA A 17 19.71 13.50 -33.54
CA ALA A 17 18.75 12.78 -32.73
C ALA A 17 19.53 12.31 -31.51
N HIS A 18 19.53 13.13 -30.45
CA HIS A 18 19.81 12.62 -29.13
C HIS A 18 18.74 11.56 -28.90
N PRO A 19 19.08 10.27 -28.81
CA PRO A 19 18.13 9.33 -28.25
C PRO A 19 17.78 9.92 -26.88
N ALA A 20 16.50 10.14 -26.63
CA ALA A 20 16.03 10.37 -25.28
C ALA A 20 16.59 9.20 -24.48
N VAL A 21 17.61 9.47 -23.66
CA VAL A 21 18.23 8.46 -22.80
C VAL A 21 17.07 7.90 -22.00
N ALA A 22 16.73 6.64 -22.25
CA ALA A 22 15.77 5.93 -21.43
C ALA A 22 16.26 6.12 -20.00
N GLN A 23 15.49 6.85 -19.20
CA GLN A 23 15.88 7.16 -17.83
C GLN A 23 15.99 5.82 -17.12
N GLU A 24 17.21 5.34 -16.91
CA GLU A 24 17.44 4.09 -16.20
C GLU A 24 16.79 4.24 -14.83
N ASN A 25 15.97 3.26 -14.46
CA ASN A 25 15.40 3.21 -13.12
C ASN A 25 16.55 3.04 -12.13
N VAL A 26 16.98 4.14 -11.51
CA VAL A 26 18.05 4.18 -10.51
C VAL A 26 17.62 3.58 -9.16
N PHE A 27 16.32 3.27 -9.02
CA PHE A 27 15.73 2.57 -7.89
C PHE A 27 15.13 1.24 -8.32
N THR A 28 15.34 0.22 -7.49
CA THR A 28 14.60 -1.05 -7.56
C THR A 28 13.69 -1.18 -6.34
N LEU A 29 12.45 -1.60 -6.54
CA LEU A 29 11.60 -2.01 -5.43
C LEU A 29 12.12 -3.35 -4.91
N GLU A 30 12.72 -3.38 -3.72
CA GLU A 30 13.34 -4.59 -3.18
C GLU A 30 12.32 -5.45 -2.43
N LYS A 31 11.53 -4.79 -1.57
CA LYS A 31 10.54 -5.46 -0.72
C LYS A 31 9.22 -4.71 -0.73
N GLY A 32 8.14 -5.48 -0.72
CA GLY A 32 6.78 -4.99 -0.60
C GLY A 32 5.99 -5.86 0.37
N LEU A 33 5.22 -5.21 1.23
CA LEU A 33 4.19 -5.84 2.05
C LEU A 33 2.88 -5.07 1.82
N ILE A 34 1.87 -5.78 1.35
CA ILE A 34 0.51 -5.24 1.20
C ILE A 34 -0.37 -5.95 2.21
N GLN A 35 -1.07 -5.17 3.01
CA GLN A 35 -2.06 -5.63 3.98
C GLN A 35 -3.43 -5.21 3.49
N VAL A 36 -4.29 -6.18 3.21
CA VAL A 36 -5.67 -5.95 2.77
C VAL A 36 -6.58 -6.29 3.93
N MET A 37 -7.27 -5.27 4.44
CA MET A 37 -8.00 -5.32 5.71
C MET A 37 -9.44 -4.85 5.51
N PRO A 38 -10.35 -5.75 5.05
CA PRO A 38 -11.77 -5.44 4.90
C PRO A 38 -12.42 -5.09 6.24
N GLU A 39 -13.28 -4.08 6.24
CA GLU A 39 -14.05 -3.65 7.42
C GLU A 39 -13.18 -3.43 8.68
N TYR A 40 -11.88 -3.11 8.51
CA TYR A 40 -10.97 -2.97 9.64
C TYR A 40 -11.12 -1.62 10.33
N ALA A 41 -11.10 -0.56 9.53
CA ALA A 41 -11.41 0.80 9.92
C ALA A 41 -12.00 1.52 8.69
N ASN A 42 -12.79 2.56 8.94
CA ASN A 42 -13.22 3.48 7.90
C ASN A 42 -12.25 4.65 7.81
N HIS A 43 -12.18 5.30 6.65
CA HIS A 43 -11.45 6.55 6.54
C HIS A 43 -11.98 7.54 7.61
N PRO A 44 -11.14 8.33 8.31
CA PRO A 44 -11.58 9.19 9.41
C PRO A 44 -12.71 10.16 9.05
N ASN A 45 -12.80 10.54 7.77
CA ASN A 45 -13.81 11.47 7.25
C ASN A 45 -15.04 10.76 6.64
N ASP A 46 -15.11 9.42 6.68
CA ASP A 46 -16.27 8.66 6.20
C ASP A 46 -17.30 8.42 7.31
N PRO A 47 -18.59 8.25 6.95
CA PRO A 47 -19.60 7.81 7.90
C PRO A 47 -19.32 6.35 8.32
N THR A 48 -19.78 5.97 9.52
CA THR A 48 -19.49 4.67 10.14
C THR A 48 -20.30 3.51 9.53
N ASN A 49 -21.31 3.78 8.71
CA ASN A 49 -22.25 2.78 8.20
C ASN A 49 -21.92 2.23 6.80
N GLU A 50 -20.85 2.70 6.16
CA GLU A 50 -20.39 2.21 4.86
C GLU A 50 -19.07 1.45 5.04
N PRO A 51 -19.05 0.13 4.83
CA PRO A 51 -17.84 -0.66 5.04
C PRO A 51 -16.81 -0.36 3.94
N SER A 52 -15.57 -0.10 4.36
CA SER A 52 -14.43 0.07 3.47
C SER A 52 -13.42 -1.07 3.58
N VAL A 53 -12.56 -1.17 2.59
CA VAL A 53 -11.30 -1.93 2.68
C VAL A 53 -10.19 -0.94 2.98
N LEU A 54 -9.45 -1.18 4.07
CA LEU A 54 -8.20 -0.49 4.33
C LEU A 54 -7.05 -1.29 3.70
N ILE A 55 -6.21 -0.61 2.92
CA ILE A 55 -5.01 -1.17 2.33
C ILE A 55 -3.81 -0.43 2.91
N GLY A 56 -2.93 -1.17 3.59
CA GLY A 56 -1.61 -0.71 4.00
C GLY A 56 -0.54 -1.24 3.04
N MET A 57 0.31 -0.38 2.51
CA MET A 57 1.44 -0.73 1.65
C MET A 57 2.74 -0.28 2.30
N HIS A 58 3.63 -1.22 2.57
CA HIS A 58 5.00 -0.96 3.01
C HIS A 58 5.94 -1.31 1.87
N LEU A 59 6.70 -0.33 1.38
CA LEU A 59 7.54 -0.46 0.21
C LEU A 59 8.96 -0.02 0.55
N SER A 60 9.94 -0.81 0.10
CA SER A 60 11.36 -0.54 0.28
C SER A 60 12.05 -0.39 -1.07
N PHE A 61 12.47 0.82 -1.39
CA PHE A 61 13.18 1.14 -2.62
C PHE A 61 14.68 1.16 -2.34
N ARG A 62 15.48 0.46 -3.13
CA ARG A 62 16.94 0.47 -3.05
C ARG A 62 17.52 1.31 -4.18
N ASN A 63 18.44 2.22 -3.87
CA ASN A 63 19.25 2.89 -4.89
C ASN A 63 20.28 1.88 -5.43
N VAL A 64 20.15 1.52 -6.70
CA VAL A 64 21.07 0.57 -7.37
C VAL A 64 22.11 1.27 -8.26
N SER A 65 22.11 2.60 -8.28
CA SER A 65 23.14 3.36 -8.96
C SER A 65 24.42 3.49 -8.13
N ASP A 66 25.49 3.90 -8.77
CA ASP A 66 26.82 4.13 -8.18
C ASP A 66 26.96 5.50 -7.51
N ARG A 67 25.92 6.34 -7.56
CA ARG A 67 25.91 7.69 -6.99
C ARG A 67 24.69 7.92 -6.10
N ALA A 68 24.79 8.93 -5.23
CA ALA A 68 23.65 9.35 -4.44
C ALA A 68 22.52 9.87 -5.36
N GLN A 69 21.28 9.52 -5.03
CA GLN A 69 20.10 9.88 -5.81
C GLN A 69 19.14 10.70 -4.96
N LYS A 70 18.57 11.73 -5.60
CA LYS A 70 17.46 12.53 -5.08
C LYS A 70 16.45 12.73 -6.19
N GLY A 71 15.18 12.83 -5.84
CA GLY A 71 14.14 13.11 -6.83
C GLY A 71 12.76 12.76 -6.32
N VAL A 72 11.86 12.53 -7.27
CA VAL A 72 10.46 12.23 -7.02
C VAL A 72 10.23 10.73 -7.21
N ILE A 73 9.67 10.09 -6.20
CA ILE A 73 9.15 8.72 -6.30
C ILE A 73 7.70 8.82 -6.76
N VAL A 74 7.33 8.04 -7.77
CA VAL A 74 5.97 7.98 -8.32
C VAL A 74 5.41 6.58 -8.09
N ILE A 75 4.30 6.51 -7.37
CA ILE A 75 3.64 5.27 -6.98
C ILE A 75 2.23 5.24 -7.58
N PRO A 76 1.95 4.28 -8.45
CA PRO A 76 0.60 4.05 -8.96
C PRO A 76 -0.33 3.57 -7.87
N LEU A 77 -1.55 4.09 -7.88
CA LEU A 77 -2.61 3.75 -6.95
C LEU A 77 -3.93 3.54 -7.70
N PRO A 78 -4.88 2.75 -7.16
CA PRO A 78 -6.17 2.51 -7.78
C PRO A 78 -7.12 3.71 -7.60
N THR A 79 -6.72 4.91 -8.05
CA THR A 79 -7.47 6.16 -7.82
C THR A 79 -8.87 6.18 -8.42
N LYS A 80 -9.12 5.29 -9.38
CA LYS A 80 -10.42 5.12 -10.06
C LYS A 80 -11.33 4.10 -9.36
N GLU A 81 -10.85 3.41 -8.33
CA GLU A 81 -11.70 2.55 -7.52
C GLU A 81 -12.72 3.37 -6.73
N GLN A 82 -13.92 2.80 -6.58
CA GLN A 82 -14.99 3.42 -5.84
C GLN A 82 -14.55 3.78 -4.42
N GLY A 83 -14.77 5.03 -4.02
CA GLY A 83 -14.45 5.49 -2.67
C GLY A 83 -12.96 5.57 -2.34
N PHE A 84 -12.07 5.56 -3.35
CA PHE A 84 -10.63 5.72 -3.14
C PHE A 84 -10.31 6.99 -2.34
N LYS A 85 -9.60 6.83 -1.22
CA LYS A 85 -9.12 7.94 -0.38
C LYS A 85 -7.78 7.58 0.26
N ILE A 86 -6.82 8.50 0.21
CA ILE A 86 -5.57 8.37 0.99
C ILE A 86 -5.89 8.59 2.47
N GLY A 87 -5.45 7.66 3.31
CA GLY A 87 -5.47 7.82 4.76
C GLY A 87 -4.20 8.46 5.27
N TYR A 88 -3.05 7.92 4.87
CA TYR A 88 -1.76 8.24 5.47
C TYR A 88 -0.62 7.94 4.50
N VAL A 89 0.44 8.76 4.52
CA VAL A 89 1.66 8.55 3.74
C VAL A 89 2.85 8.98 4.58
N ALA A 90 3.80 8.08 4.82
CA ALA A 90 4.98 8.40 5.61
C ALA A 90 6.21 7.65 5.12
N GLN A 91 7.38 8.21 5.38
CA GLN A 91 8.65 7.50 5.24
C GLN A 91 9.10 6.98 6.62
N TYR A 92 9.85 5.89 6.65
CA TYR A 92 10.51 5.46 7.89
C TYR A 92 11.84 6.19 8.06
N VAL A 93 12.02 6.82 9.23
CA VAL A 93 13.29 7.43 9.66
C VAL A 93 13.64 6.83 11.01
N ASN A 94 14.75 6.09 11.09
CA ASN A 94 15.16 5.38 12.31
C ASN A 94 14.04 4.47 12.86
N ASP A 95 13.41 3.69 11.97
CA ASP A 95 12.27 2.80 12.26
C ASP A 95 10.98 3.51 12.76
N GLU A 96 10.94 4.83 12.74
CA GLU A 96 9.74 5.61 13.08
C GLU A 96 9.09 6.22 11.83
N PRO A 97 7.76 6.12 11.67
CA PRO A 97 7.07 6.73 10.55
C PRO A 97 7.03 8.26 10.71
N LYS A 98 7.56 8.97 9.71
CA LYS A 98 7.48 10.42 9.56
C LYS A 98 6.64 10.74 8.33
N GLU A 99 5.53 11.43 8.53
CA GLU A 99 4.65 11.82 7.43
C GLU A 99 5.35 12.75 6.44
N ILE A 100 4.99 12.58 5.18
CA ILE A 100 5.57 13.33 4.06
C ILE A 100 4.46 13.94 3.22
N ASP A 101 4.77 15.08 2.61
CA ASP A 101 3.90 15.69 1.62
C ASP A 101 3.88 14.85 0.35
N TYR A 102 2.71 14.80 -0.29
CA TYR A 102 2.51 14.07 -1.54
C TYR A 102 1.58 14.85 -2.48
N ALA A 103 1.72 14.60 -3.77
CA ALA A 103 0.78 15.02 -4.79
C ALA A 103 0.03 13.79 -5.32
N LEU A 104 -1.27 13.93 -5.55
CA LEU A 104 -2.12 12.89 -6.10
C LEU A 104 -2.65 13.34 -7.46
N ASP A 105 -2.26 12.64 -8.52
CA ASP A 105 -2.84 12.76 -9.85
C ASP A 105 -3.92 11.69 -10.02
N GLN A 106 -5.16 12.03 -9.67
CA GLN A 106 -6.29 11.10 -9.71
C GLN A 106 -6.62 10.63 -11.14
N GLU A 107 -6.42 11.48 -12.14
CA GLU A 107 -6.73 11.18 -13.53
C GLU A 107 -5.78 10.10 -14.08
N LYS A 108 -4.48 10.30 -13.83
CA LYS A 108 -3.44 9.36 -14.27
C LYS A 108 -3.29 8.15 -13.35
N GLY A 109 -3.73 8.25 -12.11
CA GLY A 109 -3.68 7.15 -11.14
C GLY A 109 -2.35 7.00 -10.45
N TYR A 110 -1.67 8.12 -10.15
CA TYR A 110 -0.39 8.11 -9.47
C TYR A 110 -0.38 9.06 -8.27
N MET A 111 0.32 8.65 -7.23
CA MET A 111 0.81 9.50 -6.17
C MET A 111 2.29 9.76 -6.39
N SER A 112 2.76 10.94 -6.02
CA SER A 112 4.19 11.27 -6.08
C SER A 112 4.63 12.05 -4.86
N PHE A 113 5.85 11.83 -4.40
CA PHE A 113 6.46 12.58 -3.31
C PHE A 113 7.96 12.73 -3.55
N GLU A 114 8.52 13.83 -3.05
CA GLU A 114 9.96 14.10 -3.14
C GLU A 114 10.69 13.42 -1.99
N VAL A 115 11.84 12.81 -2.30
CA VAL A 115 12.72 12.25 -1.27
C VAL A 115 13.41 13.40 -0.53
N ASP A 116 13.27 13.43 0.81
CA ASP A 116 13.75 14.54 1.63
C ASP A 116 15.28 14.59 1.80
N LYS A 117 15.98 13.47 1.54
CA LYS A 117 17.43 13.33 1.63
C LYS A 117 18.01 12.55 0.46
N ASP A 118 19.29 12.77 0.19
CA ASP A 118 20.02 11.97 -0.79
C ASP A 118 20.10 10.50 -0.34
N ILE A 119 19.62 9.58 -1.18
CA ILE A 119 19.72 8.14 -0.94
C ILE A 119 21.05 7.67 -1.51
N GLN A 120 21.98 7.24 -0.65
CA GLN A 120 23.32 6.80 -1.08
C GLN A 120 23.24 5.51 -1.92
N PRO A 121 24.30 5.17 -2.68
CA PRO A 121 24.38 3.87 -3.34
C PRO A 121 24.12 2.72 -2.36
N ASN A 122 23.25 1.79 -2.76
CA ASN A 122 22.77 0.66 -1.95
C ASN A 122 21.94 1.01 -0.70
N ASP A 123 21.69 2.28 -0.39
CA ASP A 123 20.77 2.64 0.69
C ASP A 123 19.31 2.39 0.29
N ARG A 124 18.46 2.29 1.32
CA ARG A 124 17.02 2.09 1.20
C ARG A 124 16.25 3.37 1.50
N TYR A 125 15.11 3.48 0.84
CA TYR A 125 14.04 4.41 1.16
C TYR A 125 12.77 3.62 1.41
N ASP A 126 12.34 3.62 2.67
CA ASP A 126 11.20 2.85 3.13
C ASP A 126 10.00 3.78 3.33
N VAL A 127 8.87 3.44 2.70
CA VAL A 127 7.63 4.23 2.73
C VAL A 127 6.46 3.35 3.13
N VAL A 128 5.52 3.94 3.86
CA VAL A 128 4.21 3.37 4.16
C VAL A 128 3.12 4.26 3.57
N ILE A 129 2.14 3.61 2.96
CA ILE A 129 1.00 4.25 2.30
C ILE A 129 -0.25 3.52 2.77
N GLU A 130 -1.22 4.26 3.29
CA GLU A 130 -2.53 3.75 3.62
C GLU A 130 -3.57 4.42 2.73
N TYR A 131 -4.45 3.61 2.15
CA TYR A 131 -5.62 4.11 1.44
C TYR A 131 -6.82 3.22 1.69
N TYR A 132 -7.98 3.78 1.42
CA TYR A 132 -9.28 3.15 1.59
C TYR A 132 -9.97 3.03 0.25
N THR A 133 -10.73 1.96 0.06
CA THR A 133 -11.69 1.83 -1.04
C THR A 133 -13.03 1.33 -0.51
N LYS A 134 -14.10 1.56 -1.27
CA LYS A 134 -15.48 1.14 -0.97
C LYS A 134 -15.96 0.13 -2.01
N ASN A 135 -15.16 -0.91 -2.23
CA ASN A 135 -15.39 -1.97 -3.22
C ASN A 135 -16.01 -3.24 -2.61
N ILE A 136 -16.53 -3.16 -1.38
CA ILE A 136 -17.22 -4.27 -0.71
C ILE A 136 -18.66 -4.36 -1.22
N THR A 137 -18.98 -5.46 -1.90
CA THR A 137 -20.36 -5.76 -2.30
C THR A 137 -21.12 -6.37 -1.12
N LEU A 138 -22.27 -5.80 -0.80
CA LEU A 138 -23.12 -6.21 0.33
C LEU A 138 -24.41 -6.89 -0.17
N GLU A 139 -24.62 -8.12 0.29
CA GLU A 139 -25.88 -8.84 0.09
C GLU A 139 -26.36 -9.41 1.43
N LYS A 140 -27.22 -8.65 2.13
CA LYS A 140 -27.65 -8.96 3.50
C LYS A 140 -26.43 -9.12 4.43
N LYS A 141 -26.17 -10.34 4.91
CA LYS A 141 -25.03 -10.69 5.77
C LYS A 141 -23.80 -11.12 4.98
N LYS A 142 -23.87 -11.24 3.66
CA LYS A 142 -22.73 -11.66 2.82
C LYS A 142 -21.96 -10.45 2.30
N ARG A 143 -20.63 -10.58 2.32
CA ARG A 143 -19.68 -9.64 1.74
C ARG A 143 -18.90 -10.32 0.63
N ALA A 144 -18.61 -9.57 -0.41
CA ALA A 144 -17.72 -9.99 -1.48
C ALA A 144 -16.78 -8.85 -1.88
N ILE A 145 -15.52 -9.17 -2.14
CA ILE A 145 -14.47 -8.23 -2.51
C ILE A 145 -13.65 -8.86 -3.62
N THR A 146 -13.33 -8.08 -4.64
CA THR A 146 -12.30 -8.42 -5.61
C THR A 146 -11.15 -7.44 -5.45
N TYR A 147 -10.01 -7.93 -5.00
CA TYR A 147 -8.79 -7.14 -4.88
C TYR A 147 -7.87 -7.48 -6.04
N THR A 148 -7.42 -6.46 -6.78
CA THR A 148 -6.45 -6.63 -7.86
C THR A 148 -5.22 -5.79 -7.59
N TYR A 149 -4.08 -6.45 -7.44
CA TYR A 149 -2.78 -5.81 -7.38
C TYR A 149 -2.17 -5.76 -8.77
N HIS A 150 -1.90 -4.55 -9.26
CA HIS A 150 -1.16 -4.28 -10.50
C HIS A 150 0.29 -3.97 -10.17
N HIS A 151 1.19 -4.85 -10.57
CA HIS A 151 2.60 -4.70 -10.29
C HIS A 151 3.31 -3.87 -11.36
N LEU A 152 4.12 -2.90 -10.94
CA LEU A 152 4.49 -1.77 -11.82
C LEU A 152 5.98 -1.49 -11.94
N LEU A 153 6.79 -2.03 -11.03
CA LEU A 153 8.25 -2.08 -11.14
C LEU A 153 8.66 -3.49 -10.74
N PRO A 154 9.67 -4.12 -11.36
CA PRO A 154 10.16 -5.40 -10.90
C PRO A 154 10.42 -5.39 -9.38
N ILE A 155 9.96 -6.42 -8.68
CA ILE A 155 10.19 -6.58 -7.23
C ILE A 155 10.84 -7.92 -6.92
N GLU A 156 11.85 -7.87 -6.06
CA GLU A 156 12.53 -9.08 -5.61
C GLU A 156 11.63 -9.89 -4.68
N HIS A 157 10.98 -9.26 -3.70
CA HIS A 157 10.11 -9.93 -2.73
C HIS A 157 8.82 -9.14 -2.46
N MET A 158 7.67 -9.76 -2.70
CA MET A 158 6.36 -9.21 -2.36
C MET A 158 5.60 -10.17 -1.45
N LYS A 159 5.03 -9.64 -0.37
CA LYS A 159 4.04 -10.34 0.46
C LYS A 159 2.71 -9.60 0.38
N ILE A 160 1.62 -10.36 0.21
CA ILE A 160 0.25 -9.85 0.36
C ILE A 160 -0.40 -10.64 1.50
N VAL A 161 -0.94 -9.93 2.48
CA VAL A 161 -1.64 -10.51 3.64
C VAL A 161 -3.07 -10.01 3.64
N PHE A 162 -4.01 -10.94 3.65
CA PHE A 162 -5.43 -10.62 3.83
C PHE A 162 -5.84 -10.94 5.26
N TYR A 163 -6.52 -9.99 5.89
CA TYR A 163 -7.02 -10.14 7.25
C TYR A 163 -8.52 -10.44 7.21
N GLN A 164 -8.93 -11.47 7.92
CA GLN A 164 -10.33 -11.73 8.20
C GLN A 164 -10.85 -10.66 9.16
N PRO A 165 -12.00 -10.01 8.87
CA PRO A 165 -12.61 -9.07 9.81
C PRO A 165 -13.06 -9.78 11.09
N LEU A 166 -12.99 -9.07 12.23
CA LEU A 166 -13.44 -9.65 13.49
C LEU A 166 -14.94 -9.98 13.45
N GLY A 167 -15.29 -11.19 13.89
CA GLY A 167 -16.66 -11.71 13.87
C GLY A 167 -17.16 -12.13 12.49
N ALA A 168 -16.29 -12.16 11.47
CA ALA A 168 -16.62 -12.76 10.18
C ALA A 168 -16.59 -14.30 10.27
N ASN A 169 -17.56 -14.94 9.60
CA ASN A 169 -17.69 -16.38 9.45
C ASN A 169 -17.60 -16.76 7.96
N ASP A 170 -17.37 -18.04 7.68
CA ASP A 170 -17.31 -18.59 6.31
C ASP A 170 -16.35 -17.82 5.39
N PHE A 171 -15.23 -17.33 5.94
CA PHE A 171 -14.24 -16.58 5.17
C PHE A 171 -13.59 -17.50 4.13
N LYS A 172 -13.67 -17.09 2.87
CA LYS A 172 -13.08 -17.80 1.73
C LYS A 172 -12.32 -16.82 0.87
N ILE A 173 -11.13 -17.24 0.44
CA ILE A 173 -10.29 -16.49 -0.48
C ILE A 173 -9.82 -17.40 -1.63
N ALA A 174 -9.86 -16.86 -2.85
CA ALA A 174 -9.34 -17.49 -4.05
C ALA A 174 -8.34 -16.55 -4.74
N PRO A 175 -7.18 -17.02 -5.22
CA PRO A 175 -6.66 -18.39 -5.10
C PRO A 175 -6.40 -18.78 -3.64
N SER A 176 -6.27 -20.07 -3.34
CA SER A 176 -5.96 -20.53 -1.97
C SER A 176 -4.64 -19.93 -1.47
N PRO A 177 -4.54 -19.57 -0.17
CA PRO A 177 -3.33 -18.99 0.38
C PRO A 177 -2.18 -20.00 0.40
N GLN A 178 -0.95 -19.50 0.38
CA GLN A 178 0.23 -20.33 0.61
C GLN A 178 0.41 -20.66 2.08
N TYR A 179 0.11 -19.69 2.95
CA TYR A 179 0.16 -19.84 4.40
C TYR A 179 -1.08 -19.25 5.05
N TYR A 180 -1.47 -19.85 6.16
CA TYR A 180 -2.56 -19.40 7.01
C TYR A 180 -2.08 -19.35 8.45
N GLU A 181 -2.38 -18.25 9.12
CA GLU A 181 -2.14 -18.06 10.54
C GLU A 181 -3.39 -17.46 11.18
N GLU A 182 -3.58 -17.68 12.47
CA GLU A 182 -4.61 -17.00 13.25
C GLU A 182 -3.91 -16.04 14.21
N ASN A 183 -4.37 -14.79 14.26
CA ASN A 183 -3.82 -13.83 15.20
C ASN A 183 -4.41 -14.03 16.62
N THR A 184 -3.90 -13.27 17.60
CA THR A 184 -4.30 -13.38 19.01
C THR A 184 -5.78 -13.10 19.28
N TYR A 185 -6.51 -12.54 18.32
CA TYR A 185 -7.93 -12.22 18.42
C TYR A 185 -8.82 -13.22 17.67
N GLY A 186 -8.25 -14.34 17.20
CA GLY A 186 -8.99 -15.34 16.44
C GLY A 186 -9.27 -14.94 14.99
N MET A 187 -8.59 -13.91 14.46
CA MET A 187 -8.76 -13.49 13.06
C MET A 187 -7.74 -14.19 12.18
N GLY A 188 -8.23 -14.84 11.11
CA GLY A 188 -7.39 -15.45 10.10
C GLY A 188 -6.56 -14.43 9.31
N MET A 189 -5.30 -14.78 9.06
CA MET A 189 -4.36 -14.10 8.19
C MET A 189 -4.01 -15.05 7.04
N TYR A 190 -4.24 -14.60 5.80
CA TYR A 190 -4.07 -15.40 4.58
C TYR A 190 -2.94 -14.81 3.76
N LEU A 191 -1.83 -15.54 3.64
CA LEU A 191 -0.56 -15.00 3.15
C LEU A 191 -0.20 -15.56 1.77
N TYR A 192 0.32 -14.66 0.94
CA TYR A 192 0.88 -14.95 -0.38
C TYR A 192 2.24 -14.29 -0.48
N GLU A 193 3.24 -15.06 -0.88
CA GLU A 193 4.59 -14.63 -1.15
C GLU A 193 4.91 -14.82 -2.63
N PHE A 194 5.48 -13.78 -3.21
CA PHE A 194 5.92 -13.74 -4.59
C PHE A 194 7.37 -13.28 -4.63
N THR A 195 8.15 -13.92 -5.49
CA THR A 195 9.55 -13.56 -5.73
C THR A 195 9.75 -13.18 -7.19
N LYS A 196 10.57 -12.16 -7.46
CA LYS A 196 10.95 -11.74 -8.81
C LYS A 196 9.74 -11.45 -9.70
N MET A 197 8.75 -10.72 -9.17
CA MET A 197 7.61 -10.32 -10.01
C MET A 197 8.07 -9.32 -11.05
N LYS A 198 7.48 -9.41 -12.25
CA LYS A 198 7.82 -8.54 -13.37
C LYS A 198 6.84 -7.38 -13.44
N GLN A 199 7.31 -6.26 -13.96
CA GLN A 199 6.43 -5.16 -14.32
C GLN A 199 5.29 -5.66 -15.22
N GLY A 200 4.06 -5.24 -14.90
CA GLY A 200 2.84 -5.65 -15.57
C GLY A 200 2.19 -6.92 -15.01
N ASP A 201 2.83 -7.62 -14.07
CA ASP A 201 2.20 -8.77 -13.41
C ASP A 201 0.93 -8.33 -12.66
N ILE A 202 -0.16 -9.08 -12.85
CA ILE A 202 -1.44 -8.83 -12.19
C ILE A 202 -1.74 -9.98 -11.24
N LYS A 203 -2.12 -9.66 -10.00
CA LYS A 203 -2.60 -10.63 -9.01
C LYS A 203 -4.01 -10.26 -8.58
N THR A 204 -4.97 -11.14 -8.85
CA THR A 204 -6.37 -10.93 -8.51
C THR A 204 -6.80 -11.94 -7.45
N PHE A 205 -7.53 -11.44 -6.45
CA PHE A 205 -8.02 -12.21 -5.33
C PHE A 205 -9.51 -11.95 -5.15
N HIS A 206 -10.27 -13.01 -4.90
CA HIS A 206 -11.69 -12.95 -4.63
C HIS A 206 -11.93 -13.41 -3.19
N ILE A 207 -12.54 -12.54 -2.40
CA ILE A 207 -12.80 -12.76 -0.98
C ILE A 207 -14.30 -12.77 -0.77
N THR A 208 -14.80 -13.73 0.01
CA THR A 208 -16.18 -13.75 0.47
C THR A 208 -16.23 -14.12 1.95
N TYR A 209 -17.17 -13.54 2.68
CA TYR A 209 -17.41 -13.88 4.08
C TYR A 209 -18.82 -13.44 4.50
N SER A 210 -19.29 -13.96 5.63
CA SER A 210 -20.53 -13.54 6.27
C SER A 210 -20.23 -12.80 7.57
N ARG A 211 -20.93 -11.71 7.85
CA ARG A 211 -20.77 -10.96 9.11
C ARG A 211 -22.12 -10.33 9.52
N GLU A 212 -22.37 -10.16 10.80
CA GLU A 212 -23.63 -9.53 11.26
C GLU A 212 -23.41 -8.08 11.66
N ASP A 213 -22.30 -7.83 12.34
CA ASP A 213 -21.91 -6.51 12.80
C ASP A 213 -21.51 -5.60 11.61
N MET A 214 -21.92 -4.34 11.70
CA MET A 214 -21.56 -3.28 10.75
C MET A 214 -20.45 -2.36 11.29
N ARG A 215 -20.11 -2.48 12.58
CA ARG A 215 -18.97 -1.79 13.17
C ARG A 215 -17.68 -2.36 12.63
N THR A 216 -16.67 -1.52 12.53
CA THR A 216 -15.35 -1.89 12.08
C THR A 216 -14.65 -2.81 13.09
N THR A 217 -13.68 -3.61 12.63
CA THR A 217 -12.84 -4.42 13.53
C THR A 217 -12.18 -3.57 14.61
N TYR A 218 -11.71 -2.37 14.25
CA TYR A 218 -11.10 -1.42 15.17
C TYR A 218 -12.05 -0.99 16.30
N GLU A 219 -13.30 -0.65 15.97
CA GLU A 219 -14.30 -0.29 16.99
C GLU A 219 -14.58 -1.45 17.96
N LEU A 220 -14.69 -2.68 17.44
CA LEU A 220 -14.92 -3.88 18.25
C LEU A 220 -13.73 -4.18 19.18
N LEU A 221 -12.49 -4.05 18.69
CA LEU A 221 -11.30 -4.25 19.50
C LEU A 221 -11.17 -3.19 20.59
N ASN A 222 -11.46 -1.92 20.28
CA ASN A 222 -11.43 -0.85 21.27
C ASN A 222 -12.47 -1.06 22.39
N GLU A 223 -13.66 -1.55 22.06
CA GLU A 223 -14.66 -1.91 23.08
C GLU A 223 -14.20 -3.07 23.96
N TYR A 224 -13.57 -4.08 23.36
CA TYR A 224 -12.98 -5.21 24.11
C TYR A 224 -11.93 -4.75 25.13
N HIS A 225 -11.06 -3.81 24.73
CA HIS A 225 -10.03 -3.26 25.62
C HIS A 225 -10.58 -2.25 26.65
N GLY A 226 -11.58 -1.44 26.27
CA GLY A 226 -12.17 -0.41 27.15
C GLY A 226 -13.05 -0.97 28.28
N ASN A 227 -13.59 -2.18 28.13
CA ASN A 227 -14.41 -2.83 29.16
C ASN A 227 -13.60 -3.66 30.18
N GLY A 228 -12.30 -3.83 29.97
CA GLY A 228 -11.37 -4.34 30.98
C GLY A 228 -10.84 -3.20 31.83
N LYS A 229 -11.00 -3.27 33.17
CA LYS A 229 -10.20 -2.41 34.05
C LYS A 229 -8.73 -2.62 33.68
N GLU A 230 -8.06 -1.56 33.28
CA GLU A 230 -6.64 -1.51 32.99
C GLU A 230 -5.88 -2.01 34.23
N LYS A 231 -5.61 -3.31 34.26
CA LYS A 231 -4.61 -3.86 35.18
C LYS A 231 -3.30 -3.54 34.52
N GLU A 232 -2.61 -2.57 35.11
CA GLU A 232 -1.18 -2.38 34.96
C GLU A 232 -0.49 -3.71 35.29
N ASN A 233 -0.36 -4.56 34.29
CA ASN A 233 0.39 -5.79 34.39
C ASN A 233 1.67 -5.52 33.61
N ASN A 234 2.76 -5.29 34.33
CA ASN A 234 4.13 -5.20 33.81
C ASN A 234 4.64 -6.54 33.22
N THR A 235 3.71 -7.41 32.82
CA THR A 235 3.88 -8.66 32.07
C THR A 235 2.69 -8.84 31.14
N LEU A 236 2.39 -7.86 30.28
CA LEU A 236 1.54 -8.10 29.12
C LEU A 236 2.34 -8.99 28.16
N PRO A 237 1.95 -10.26 27.91
CA PRO A 237 2.59 -11.05 26.87
C PRO A 237 2.26 -10.33 25.57
N PRO A 238 3.28 -9.83 24.88
CA PRO A 238 3.08 -8.77 23.93
C PRO A 238 2.41 -9.39 22.69
N MET A 239 1.45 -8.67 22.09
CA MET A 239 0.91 -8.78 20.71
C MET A 239 2.01 -8.81 19.61
N TRP A 240 3.24 -9.19 19.97
CA TRP A 240 4.51 -8.91 19.33
C TRP A 240 5.22 -10.19 18.82
N THR A 241 4.58 -11.36 18.88
CA THR A 241 5.21 -12.63 18.48
C THR A 241 4.52 -13.34 17.31
N ALA A 242 3.67 -12.63 16.53
CA ALA A 242 3.51 -12.97 15.11
C ALA A 242 4.82 -12.57 14.42
N SER A 243 5.75 -13.52 14.50
CA SER A 243 7.19 -13.33 14.40
C SER A 243 7.60 -13.04 12.96
N ILE A 244 8.40 -11.99 12.78
CA ILE A 244 9.70 -12.06 12.10
C ILE A 244 9.70 -12.97 10.85
N VAL A 245 8.99 -12.59 9.79
CA VAL A 245 9.37 -13.02 8.43
C VAL A 245 9.41 -11.85 7.45
N VAL A 246 8.57 -10.82 7.56
CA VAL A 246 8.63 -9.69 6.61
C VAL A 246 8.19 -8.37 7.25
N GLY A 247 9.13 -7.63 7.83
CA GLY A 247 9.24 -6.15 7.83
C GLY A 247 8.04 -5.22 8.10
N GLY A 248 6.87 -5.68 8.53
CA GLY A 248 5.74 -4.82 8.86
C GLY A 248 4.88 -5.43 9.94
N SER A 249 5.07 -4.99 11.18
CA SER A 249 4.20 -5.34 12.31
C SER A 249 2.87 -4.58 12.18
N LEU A 250 1.75 -5.21 12.54
CA LEU A 250 0.43 -4.57 12.78
C LEU A 250 0.48 -3.29 13.66
N LEU A 251 1.57 -3.08 14.40
CA LEU A 251 1.84 -1.86 15.16
C LEU A 251 1.83 -0.60 14.29
N SER A 252 2.27 -0.65 13.03
CA SER A 252 2.27 0.52 12.14
C SER A 252 0.86 1.00 11.83
N VAL A 253 -0.04 0.09 11.43
CA VAL A 253 -1.41 0.43 11.03
C VAL A 253 -2.22 0.95 12.22
N THR A 254 -2.06 0.33 13.39
CA THR A 254 -2.81 0.74 14.59
C THR A 254 -2.36 2.11 15.10
N THR A 255 -1.05 2.39 15.11
CA THR A 255 -0.52 3.72 15.46
C THR A 255 -0.92 4.79 14.43
N MET A 256 -0.99 4.45 13.14
CA MET A 256 -1.44 5.36 12.07
C MET A 256 -2.92 5.72 12.20
N ILE A 257 -3.81 4.74 12.41
CA ILE A 257 -5.25 4.96 12.65
C ILE A 257 -5.46 5.85 13.88
N ILE A 258 -4.76 5.61 14.98
CA ILE A 258 -4.83 6.45 16.19
C ILE A 258 -4.37 7.88 15.89
N THR A 259 -3.31 8.05 15.11
CA THR A 259 -2.78 9.37 14.74
C THR A 259 -3.77 10.15 13.88
N LEU A 260 -4.41 9.48 12.92
CA LEU A 260 -5.47 10.05 12.09
C LEU A 260 -6.73 10.42 12.90
N HIS A 261 -7.15 9.56 13.84
CA HIS A 261 -8.28 9.87 14.74
C HIS A 261 -7.99 11.05 15.66
N LYS A 262 -6.80 11.12 16.27
CA LYS A 262 -6.37 12.28 17.08
C LYS A 262 -6.38 13.59 16.28
N ARG A 263 -6.07 13.53 14.98
CA ARG A 263 -6.16 14.71 14.09
C ARG A 263 -7.59 15.15 13.83
N ARG A 264 -8.53 14.21 13.63
CA ARG A 264 -9.95 14.54 13.49
C ARG A 264 -10.47 15.26 14.75
N GLU A 265 -10.08 14.80 15.93
CA GLU A 265 -10.45 15.47 17.19
C GLU A 265 -9.83 16.88 17.32
N LYS A 266 -8.61 17.07 16.83
CA LYS A 266 -7.91 18.36 16.88
C LYS A 266 -8.41 19.37 15.84
N ASN A 267 -8.76 18.91 14.64
CA ASN A 267 -9.20 19.74 13.51
C ASN A 267 -10.73 19.89 13.41
N GLY A 268 -11.49 19.09 14.18
CA GLY A 268 -12.94 19.19 14.34
C GLY A 268 -13.40 20.10 15.49
N LYS A 269 -12.51 20.97 15.99
CA LYS A 269 -12.81 22.10 16.87
C LYS A 269 -12.66 23.41 16.10
#